data_AF-A0A644WN94-F1
#
_entry.id   AF-A0A644WN94-F1
#
_cell.length_a   1.000
_cell.length_b   1.000
_cell.length_c   1.000
_cell.angle_alpha   90.00
_cell.angle_beta   90.00
_cell.angle_gamma   90.00
#
_symmetry.space_group_name_H-M   'P 1'
#
loop_
_entity.id
_entity.type
_entity.pdbx_description
1 polymer ?
#
loop_
_entity_poly.entity_id
_entity_poly.type
_entity_poly.pdbx_seq_one_letter_code
_entity_poly.pdbx_strand_id
1 'polypeptide(L)' 'MALALCTAGAGENLSLIIIGAIMALTPGVAFTNAMRDMIAGDVVSGITKTVETLLIAMAIAVGTGLALGLAQMLGGG' A
#
# COMPACT_ATOMS: atom_id res chain seq x y z
N MET A 1 -14.70 16.18 9.93
CA MET A 1 -13.86 15.65 8.83
C MET A 1 -14.56 14.58 8.01
N ALA A 2 -15.18 13.55 8.61
CA ALA A 2 -15.95 12.53 7.87
C ALA A 2 -17.21 13.06 7.16
N LEU A 3 -17.91 14.04 7.74
CA LEU A 3 -19.16 14.59 7.16
C LEU A 3 -18.95 15.46 5.91
N ALA A 4 -17.80 16.13 5.78
CA ALA A 4 -17.52 17.01 4.65
C ALA A 4 -17.22 16.26 3.34
N LEU A 5 -16.74 15.01 3.46
CA LEU A 5 -16.44 14.15 2.31
C LEU A 5 -17.69 13.43 1.77
N CYS A 6 -18.72 13.23 2.59
CA CYS A 6 -19.98 12.61 2.17
C CYS A 6 -20.85 13.53 1.29
N THR A 7 -20.79 14.85 1.48
CA THR A 7 -21.61 15.79 0.69
C THR A 7 -21.09 16.02 -0.74
N ALA A 8 -19.87 15.55 -1.05
CA ALA A 8 -19.24 15.65 -2.37
C ALA A 8 -19.58 14.49 -3.32
N GLY A 9 -20.50 13.58 -2.95
CA GLY A 9 -20.95 12.47 -3.81
C GLY A 9 -20.07 11.22 -3.80
N ALA A 10 -19.09 11.11 -2.90
CA ALA A 10 -18.22 9.94 -2.74
C ALA A 10 -18.74 8.94 -1.69
N GLY A 11 -20.06 8.81 -1.56
CA GLY A 11 -20.74 8.16 -0.43
C GLY A 11 -21.06 6.67 -0.55
N GLU A 12 -20.42 5.89 -1.43
CA GLU A 12 -20.79 4.47 -1.62
C GLU A 12 -19.82 3.44 -1.00
N ASN A 13 -18.62 3.80 -0.55
CA ASN A 13 -17.54 2.80 -0.50
C ASN A 13 -16.66 2.81 0.76
N LEU A 14 -17.27 2.87 1.96
CA LEU A 14 -16.56 2.55 3.21
C LEU A 14 -15.79 1.22 3.09
N SER A 15 -16.41 0.23 2.44
CA SER A 15 -15.82 -1.07 2.14
C SER A 15 -14.58 -1.00 1.24
N LEU A 16 -14.57 -0.16 0.19
CA LEU A 16 -13.37 -0.03 -0.66
C LEU A 16 -12.22 0.67 0.06
N ILE A 17 -12.51 1.64 0.93
CA ILE A 17 -11.49 2.30 1.76
C ILE A 17 -10.87 1.28 2.71
N ILE A 18 -11.69 0.46 3.37
CA ILE A 18 -11.22 -0.62 4.26
C ILE A 18 -10.39 -1.65 3.47
N ILE A 19 -10.86 -2.09 2.31
CA ILE A 19 -10.14 -3.05 1.44
C ILE A 19 -8.80 -2.45 0.99
N GLY A 20 -8.77 -1.18 0.58
CA GLY A 20 -7.54 -0.47 0.20
C GLY A 20 -6.55 -0.35 1.37
N ALA A 21 -7.03 -0.07 2.58
CA ALA A 21 -6.19 -0.02 3.78
C ALA A 21 -5.60 -1.39 4.15
N ILE A 22 -6.39 -2.46 4.04
CA ILE A 22 -5.92 -3.84 4.29
C ILE A 22 -4.92 -4.29 3.21
N MET A 23 -5.18 -3.97 1.93
CA MET A 23 -4.31 -4.35 0.82
C MET A 23 -2.98 -3.57 0.84
N ALA A 24 -2.99 -2.31 1.28
CA ALA A 24 -1.77 -1.55 1.53
C ALA A 24 -0.94 -2.11 2.70
N LEU A 25 -1.60 -2.79 3.65
CA LEU A 25 -0.91 -3.48 4.75
C LEU A 25 -0.25 -4.79 4.31
N THR A 26 -0.64 -5.37 3.16
CA THR A 26 -0.06 -6.61 2.61
C THR A 26 1.47 -6.59 2.52
N PRO A 27 2.13 -5.56 1.97
CA PRO A 27 3.59 -5.49 2.01
C PRO A 27 4.15 -5.39 3.45
N GLY A 28 3.44 -4.73 4.37
CA GLY A 28 3.84 -4.66 5.78
C GLY A 28 3.76 -6.01 6.50
N VAL A 29 2.70 -6.79 6.24
CA VAL A 29 2.54 -8.15 6.80
C VAL A 29 3.60 -9.08 6.23
N ALA A 30 3.86 -9.01 4.92
CA ALA A 30 4.89 -9.84 4.30
C ALA A 30 6.31 -9.49 4.79
N PHE A 31 6.61 -8.21 5.07
CA PHE A 31 7.86 -7.81 5.71
C PHE A 31 7.97 -8.33 7.15
N THR A 32 6.89 -8.24 7.92
CA THR A 32 6.84 -8.77 9.29
C THR A 32 7.03 -10.30 9.31
N ASN A 33 6.44 -10.99 8.33
CA ASN A 33 6.64 -12.43 8.16
C ASN A 33 8.06 -12.78 7.74
N ALA A 34 8.70 -11.96 6.89
CA ALA A 34 10.10 -12.13 6.54
C ALA A 34 11.02 -12.01 7.76
N MET A 35 10.76 -11.02 8.62
CA MET A 35 11.47 -10.85 9.90
C MET A 35 11.23 -12.05 10.84
N ARG A 36 10.00 -12.58 10.90
CA ARG A 36 9.69 -13.79 11.66
C ARG A 36 10.52 -14.99 11.17
N ASP A 37 10.61 -15.19 9.86
CA ASP A 37 11.37 -16.30 9.28
C ASP A 37 12.87 -16.16 9.55
N MET A 38 13.43 -14.94 9.46
CA MET A 38 14.82 -14.67 9.87
C MET A 38 15.07 -15.00 11.34
N ILE A 39 14.15 -14.61 12.24
CA ILE A 39 14.24 -14.91 13.68
C ILE A 39 14.11 -16.41 13.95
N ALA A 40 13.30 -17.13 13.16
CA ALA A 40 13.16 -18.58 13.24
C ALA A 40 14.37 -19.36 12.70
N GLY A 41 15.40 -18.67 12.17
CA GLY A 41 16.62 -19.27 11.64
C GLY A 41 16.59 -19.56 10.14
N ASP A 42 15.48 -19.27 9.45
CA ASP A 42 15.38 -19.37 7.99
C ASP A 42 15.69 -18.01 7.35
N VAL A 43 16.98 -17.69 7.35
CA VAL A 43 17.50 -16.45 6.76
C VAL A 43 17.35 -16.39 5.24
N VAL A 44 17.31 -17.53 4.54
CA VAL A 44 17.15 -17.56 3.08
C VAL A 44 15.71 -17.21 2.70
N SER A 45 14.71 -17.79 3.38
CA SER A 45 13.30 -17.39 3.24
C SER A 45 13.10 -15.94 3.64
N GLY A 46 13.69 -15.52 4.77
CA GLY A 46 13.62 -14.15 5.26
C GLY A 46 14.11 -13.12 4.25
N ILE A 47 15.33 -13.28 3.73
CA ILE A 47 15.92 -12.33 2.76
C ILE A 47 15.09 -12.28 1.46
N THR A 48 14.67 -13.44 0.94
CA THR A 48 13.87 -13.52 -0.29
C THR A 48 12.56 -12.76 -0.14
N LYS A 49 11.83 -13.00 0.95
CA LYS A 49 10.56 -12.32 1.24
C LYS A 49 10.75 -10.83 1.46
N THR A 50 11.81 -10.41 2.15
CA THR A 50 12.11 -8.98 2.34
C THR A 50 12.38 -8.26 1.02
N VAL A 51 13.16 -8.87 0.12
CA VAL A 51 13.44 -8.29 -1.22
C VAL A 51 12.16 -8.19 -2.04
N GLU A 52 11.34 -9.25 -2.06
CA GLU A 52 10.05 -9.24 -2.74
C GLU A 52 9.14 -8.11 -2.21
N THR A 53 9.04 -7.97 -0.88
CA THR A 53 8.22 -6.91 -0.29
C THR A 53 8.73 -5.51 -0.57
N LEU A 54 10.06 -5.32 -0.59
CA LEU A 54 10.66 -4.04 -0.89
C LEU A 54 10.41 -3.63 -2.35
N LEU A 55 10.53 -4.57 -3.29
CA LEU A 55 10.23 -4.33 -4.70
C LEU A 55 8.76 -3.98 -4.92
N ILE A 56 7.84 -4.70 -4.28
CA ILE A 56 6.40 -4.40 -4.34
C ILE A 56 6.09 -3.02 -3.74
N ALA A 57 6.66 -2.71 -2.58
CA ALA A 57 6.46 -1.42 -1.92
C ALA A 57 6.97 -0.26 -2.78
N MET A 58 8.15 -0.41 -3.40
CA MET A 58 8.68 0.59 -4.33
C MET A 58 7.80 0.73 -5.58
N ALA A 59 7.33 -0.37 -6.16
CA ALA A 59 6.43 -0.32 -7.31
C ALA A 59 5.12 0.42 -6.99
N ILE A 60 4.54 0.21 -5.80
CA ILE A 60 3.34 0.92 -5.34
C ILE A 60 3.66 2.41 -5.12
N ALA A 61 4.75 2.74 -4.43
CA ALA A 61 5.13 4.13 -4.15
C ALA A 61 5.36 4.93 -5.44
N VAL A 62 6.08 4.36 -6.40
CA VAL A 62 6.34 4.99 -7.70
C VAL A 62 5.06 5.06 -8.53
N GLY A 63 4.29 3.96 -8.62
CA GLY A 63 3.05 3.93 -9.40
C GLY A 63 2.00 4.92 -8.90
N THR A 64 1.81 5.00 -7.58
CA THR A 64 0.88 5.97 -6.97
C THR A 64 1.41 7.40 -7.07
N GLY A 65 2.70 7.63 -6.85
CA GLY A 65 3.32 8.95 -6.99
C GLY A 65 3.23 9.50 -8.41
N LEU A 66 3.50 8.67 -9.42
CA LEU A 66 3.34 9.03 -10.83
C LEU A 66 1.87 9.26 -11.20
N ALA A 67 0.96 8.39 -10.76
CA ALA A 67 -0.47 8.53 -11.04
C ALA A 67 -1.03 9.83 -10.44
N LEU A 68 -0.67 10.15 -9.20
CA LEU A 68 -1.06 11.40 -8.55
C LEU A 68 -0.40 12.61 -9.22
N GLY A 69 0.89 12.54 -9.56
CA GLY A 69 1.60 13.60 -10.27
C GLY A 69 0.96 13.91 -11.63
N LEU A 70 0.68 12.88 -12.43
CA LEU A 70 -0.02 13.04 -13.71
C LEU A 70 -1.44 13.55 -13.54
N ALA A 71 -2.18 13.06 -12.54
CA ALA A 71 -3.52 13.54 -12.24
C ALA A 71 -3.53 15.02 -11.83
N GLN A 72 -2.53 15.49 -11.07
CA GLN A 72 -2.36 16.91 -10.74
C GLN A 72 -2.03 17.75 -11.98
N MET A 73 -1.21 17.22 -12.90
CA MET A 73 -0.88 17.92 -14.15
C MET A 73 -2.06 18.00 -15.13
N LEU A 74 -2.91 16.96 -15.19
CA LEU A 74 -4.09 16.92 -16.08
C LEU A 74 -5.33 17.57 -15.48
N GLY A 75 -5.50 17.50 -14.15
CA GLY A 75 -6.59 18.12 -13.41
C GLY A 75 -6.45 19.63 -13.23
N GLY A 76 -5.25 20.17 -13.50
CA GLY A 76 -4.91 21.57 -13.23
C GLY A 76 -4.73 21.82 -11.73
N GLY A 77 -3.64 22.50 -11.38
CA GLY A 77 -3.47 23.05 -10.02
C GLY A 77 -4.55 24.07 -9.67
#